data_AF-A0A1X2A3T6-F1
#
_entry.id   AF-A0A1X2A3T6-F1
#
_cell.length_a   1.000
_cell.length_b   1.000
_cell.length_c   1.000
_cell.angle_alpha   90.00
_cell.angle_beta   90.00
_cell.angle_gamma   90.00
#
_symmetry.space_group_name_H-M   'P 1'
#
loop_
_entity.id
_entity.type
_entity.pdbx_description
1 polymer ?
#
loop_
_entity_poly.entity_id
_entity_poly.type
_entity_poly.pdbx_seq_one_letter_code
_entity_poly.pdbx_strand_id
1 'polypeptide(L)'
;MDRSVEETIARTPNRQRLVKQYCWTIPDPGTVAFVAEHATGGLVDPIAGTGYWAYLLGQLGVDVVCYDLNAGSERWHGDRSYAGICAKDCTEAVALHPDRTLFLSWPPHDEDVGARILRAYRGGRVIYAGDARGGATGDDQMHRILETDWATIDSRQPVQWWGQHDWVTVYERNQPAEPNGS
;
A
#
# COMPACT_ATOMS: atom_id res chain seq x y z
N MET A 1 31.01 0.98 24.38
CA MET A 1 29.86 0.87 23.47
C MET A 1 28.99 2.08 23.70
N ASP A 2 28.54 2.71 22.63
CA ASP A 2 27.91 4.03 22.63
C ASP A 2 26.48 3.94 23.19
N ARG A 3 26.12 4.78 24.17
CA ARG A 3 24.81 4.77 24.84
C ARG A 3 23.64 4.94 23.86
N SER A 4 23.90 5.54 22.70
CA SER A 4 22.95 5.73 21.60
C SER A 4 22.44 4.41 20.98
N VAL A 5 23.29 3.39 20.91
CA VAL A 5 22.96 2.10 20.28
C VAL A 5 22.10 1.25 21.21
N GLU A 6 22.37 1.24 22.51
CA GLU A 6 21.56 0.54 23.50
C GLU A 6 20.17 1.18 23.69
N GLU A 7 20.06 2.52 23.67
CA GLU A 7 18.76 3.22 23.70
C GLU A 7 17.93 2.99 22.43
N THR A 8 18.60 2.84 21.28
CA THR A 8 17.94 2.51 20.00
C THR A 8 17.41 1.08 20.04
N ILE A 9 18.22 0.11 20.44
CA ILE A 9 17.85 -1.31 20.52
C ILE A 9 16.74 -1.56 21.54
N ALA A 10 16.70 -0.81 22.65
CA ALA A 10 15.67 -0.96 23.68
C ALA A 10 14.26 -0.50 23.23
N ARG A 11 14.14 0.35 22.20
CA ARG A 11 12.86 0.93 21.74
C ARG A 11 12.27 0.28 20.49
N THR A 12 13.04 -0.51 19.76
CA THR A 12 12.62 -1.25 18.55
C THR A 12 11.85 -2.58 18.75
N PRO A 13 11.78 -3.26 19.92
CA PRO A 13 11.13 -4.57 20.01
C PRO A 13 9.62 -4.55 19.69
N ASN A 14 8.95 -3.42 19.97
CA ASN A 14 7.51 -3.29 19.75
C ASN A 14 7.14 -3.12 18.27
N ARG A 15 7.98 -2.48 17.45
CA ARG A 15 7.64 -2.23 16.03
C ARG A 15 7.50 -3.53 15.26
N GLN A 16 8.50 -4.42 15.32
CA GLN A 16 8.45 -5.70 14.59
C GLN A 16 7.25 -6.56 15.01
N ARG A 17 6.87 -6.54 16.30
CA ARG A 17 5.69 -7.26 16.79
C ARG A 17 4.38 -6.63 16.31
N LEU A 18 4.25 -5.31 16.40
CA LEU A 18 3.02 -4.59 16.05
C LEU A 18 2.78 -4.57 14.54
N VAL A 19 3.84 -4.44 13.75
CA VAL A 19 3.76 -4.50 12.29
C VAL A 19 3.29 -5.87 11.80
N LYS A 20 3.83 -6.95 12.37
CA LYS A 20 3.38 -8.32 12.06
C LYS A 20 1.90 -8.52 12.38
N GLN A 21 1.41 -7.88 13.46
CA GLN A 21 0.04 -8.04 13.94
C GLN A 21 -0.97 -7.11 13.26
N TYR A 22 -0.57 -5.91 12.84
CA TYR A 22 -1.46 -4.87 12.33
C TYR A 22 -1.11 -4.54 10.87
N CYS A 23 -0.14 -3.65 10.64
CA CYS A 23 0.39 -3.35 9.30
C CYS A 23 1.66 -2.49 9.41
N TRP A 24 2.36 -2.32 8.28
CA TRP A 24 3.61 -1.57 8.21
C TRP A 24 3.41 -0.04 8.31
N THR A 25 2.39 0.53 7.67
CA THR A 25 1.89 1.90 7.92
C THR A 25 1.08 1.95 9.21
N ILE A 26 0.97 3.09 9.90
CA ILE A 26 0.01 3.23 11.02
C ILE A 26 -1.30 3.83 10.48
N PRO A 27 -2.42 3.08 10.46
CA PRO A 27 -3.71 3.55 9.95
C PRO A 27 -4.48 4.26 11.07
N ASP A 28 -4.06 5.49 11.43
CA ASP A 28 -4.83 6.30 12.38
C ASP A 28 -6.23 6.62 11.81
N PRO A 29 -7.24 6.90 12.66
CA PRO A 29 -8.62 7.10 12.20
C PRO A 29 -8.77 8.13 11.07
N GLY A 30 -7.99 9.21 11.10
CA GLY A 30 -8.03 10.23 10.06
C GLY A 30 -7.43 9.75 8.74
N THR A 31 -6.42 8.89 8.79
CA THR A 31 -5.85 8.27 7.59
C THR A 31 -6.78 7.20 7.00
N VAL A 32 -7.47 6.42 7.83
CA VAL A 32 -8.47 5.47 7.34
C VAL A 32 -9.64 6.20 6.68
N ALA A 33 -10.13 7.29 7.30
CA ALA A 33 -11.17 8.13 6.70
C ALA A 33 -10.72 8.73 5.37
N PHE A 34 -9.49 9.26 5.29
CA PHE A 34 -8.91 9.77 4.05
C PHE A 34 -8.88 8.72 2.93
N VAL A 35 -8.43 7.50 3.21
CA VAL A 35 -8.44 6.41 2.22
C VAL A 35 -9.86 6.08 1.78
N ALA A 36 -10.82 6.06 2.72
CA ALA A 36 -12.22 5.77 2.41
C ALA A 36 -12.86 6.83 1.49
N GLU A 37 -12.54 8.12 1.67
CA GLU A 37 -13.02 9.22 0.82
C GLU A 37 -12.56 9.07 -0.64
N HIS A 38 -11.39 8.46 -0.86
CA HIS A 38 -10.79 8.28 -2.18
C HIS A 38 -11.03 6.88 -2.80
N ALA A 39 -11.80 6.01 -2.14
CA ALA A 39 -12.07 4.63 -2.56
C ALA A 39 -13.14 4.49 -3.66
N THR A 40 -12.93 5.13 -4.80
CA THR A 40 -13.85 5.07 -5.95
C THR A 40 -14.01 3.65 -6.51
N GLY A 41 -15.25 3.17 -6.60
CA GLY A 41 -15.55 1.80 -7.04
C GLY A 41 -15.18 0.71 -6.02
N GLY A 42 -14.79 1.09 -4.80
CA GLY A 42 -14.14 0.19 -3.84
C GLY A 42 -12.64 0.06 -4.10
N LEU A 43 -11.98 -0.82 -3.35
CA LEU A 43 -10.53 -1.02 -3.41
C LEU A 43 -10.15 -2.43 -3.86
N VAL A 44 -9.04 -2.53 -4.59
CA VAL A 44 -8.29 -3.78 -4.76
C VAL A 44 -6.94 -3.66 -4.06
N ASP A 45 -6.66 -4.58 -3.13
CA ASP A 45 -5.38 -4.71 -2.43
C ASP A 45 -4.71 -6.02 -2.85
N PRO A 46 -3.71 -5.99 -3.75
CA PRO A 46 -3.09 -7.18 -4.32
C PRO A 46 -1.94 -7.76 -3.47
N ILE A 47 -1.60 -7.09 -2.36
CA ILE A 47 -0.55 -7.48 -1.40
C ILE A 47 -1.05 -7.30 0.03
N ALA A 48 -2.26 -7.80 0.29
CA ALA A 48 -3.04 -7.45 1.47
C ALA A 48 -2.47 -7.94 2.80
N GLY A 49 -1.53 -8.90 2.80
CA GLY A 49 -0.95 -9.45 4.02
C GLY A 49 -2.01 -10.07 4.94
N THR A 50 -2.32 -9.44 6.08
CA THR A 50 -3.41 -9.86 6.99
C THR A 50 -4.79 -9.32 6.62
N GLY A 51 -4.88 -8.35 5.70
CA GLY A 51 -6.11 -7.63 5.40
C GLY A 51 -6.54 -6.63 6.48
N TYR A 52 -5.61 -6.14 7.31
CA TYR A 52 -5.95 -5.19 8.39
C TYR A 52 -6.53 -3.87 7.87
N TRP A 53 -6.00 -3.32 6.77
CA TRP A 53 -6.58 -2.15 6.10
C TRP A 53 -8.01 -2.42 5.63
N ALA A 54 -8.25 -3.57 5.00
CA ALA A 54 -9.57 -3.97 4.54
C ALA A 54 -10.58 -4.09 5.69
N TYR A 55 -10.15 -4.62 6.84
CA TYR A 55 -10.98 -4.67 8.04
C TYR A 55 -11.39 -3.27 8.52
N LEU A 56 -10.44 -2.34 8.64
CA LEU A 56 -10.71 -0.97 9.09
C LEU A 56 -11.60 -0.21 8.10
N LEU A 57 -11.32 -0.32 6.80
CA LEU A 57 -12.07 0.34 5.73
C LEU A 57 -13.48 -0.25 5.58
N GLY A 58 -13.63 -1.57 5.81
CA GLY A 58 -14.92 -2.23 5.86
C GLY A 58 -15.82 -1.70 6.99
N GLN A 59 -15.26 -1.23 8.12
CA GLN A 59 -16.06 -0.57 9.16
C GLN A 59 -16.63 0.79 8.71
N LEU A 60 -16.05 1.40 7.68
CA LEU A 60 -16.55 2.63 7.04
C LEU A 60 -17.42 2.34 5.80
N GLY A 61 -17.74 1.07 5.53
CA GLY A 61 -18.56 0.66 4.38
C GLY A 61 -17.81 0.60 3.05
N VAL A 62 -16.47 0.65 3.07
CA VAL A 62 -15.66 0.48 1.85
C VAL A 62 -15.54 -1.00 1.51
N ASP A 63 -15.89 -1.35 0.27
CA ASP A 63 -15.69 -2.69 -0.26
C ASP A 63 -14.23 -2.88 -0.72
N VAL A 64 -13.52 -3.82 -0.11
CA VAL A 64 -12.11 -4.09 -0.39
C VAL A 64 -11.94 -5.56 -0.78
N VAL A 65 -11.44 -5.80 -2.00
CA VAL A 65 -11.05 -7.14 -2.45
C VAL A 65 -9.57 -7.37 -2.17
N CYS A 66 -9.26 -8.37 -1.33
CA CYS A 66 -7.91 -8.66 -0.88
C CYS A 66 -7.31 -9.88 -1.58
N TYR A 67 -6.09 -9.74 -2.04
CA TYR A 67 -5.27 -10.82 -2.57
C TYR A 67 -3.88 -10.81 -1.94
N ASP A 68 -3.29 -11.98 -1.83
CA ASP A 68 -1.88 -12.15 -1.48
C ASP A 68 -1.43 -13.53 -1.98
N LEU A 69 -0.22 -13.65 -2.55
CA LEU A 69 0.29 -14.94 -3.00
C LEU A 69 0.48 -15.91 -1.82
N ASN A 70 0.74 -15.36 -0.64
CA ASN A 70 1.04 -16.06 0.60
C ASN A 70 -0.17 -16.08 1.56
N ALA A 71 -1.39 -15.91 1.04
CA ALA A 71 -2.61 -15.92 1.84
C ALA A 71 -2.68 -17.15 2.78
N GLY A 72 -2.68 -16.90 4.09
CA GLY A 72 -2.70 -17.96 5.11
C GLY A 72 -1.35 -18.65 5.37
N SER A 73 -0.23 -18.14 4.86
CA SER A 73 1.11 -18.67 5.17
C SER A 73 1.87 -17.79 6.18
N GLU A 74 2.54 -18.45 7.13
CA GLU A 74 3.18 -17.90 8.34
C GLU A 74 4.37 -16.95 8.10
N ARG A 75 4.69 -16.61 6.84
CA ARG A 75 5.99 -16.02 6.48
C ARG A 75 6.16 -14.57 6.95
N TRP A 76 5.07 -13.81 7.08
CA TRP A 76 5.11 -12.39 7.46
C TRP A 76 4.06 -11.96 8.48
N HIS A 77 3.03 -12.77 8.72
CA HIS A 77 1.91 -12.48 9.61
C HIS A 77 1.51 -13.72 10.41
N GLY A 78 1.16 -13.56 11.70
CA GLY A 78 0.68 -14.68 12.54
C GLY A 78 -0.66 -15.24 12.04
N ASP A 79 -1.15 -16.32 12.66
CA ASP A 79 -2.34 -17.15 12.30
C ASP A 79 -3.70 -16.43 12.15
N ARG A 80 -3.74 -15.10 11.99
CA ARG A 80 -4.94 -14.28 12.02
C ARG A 80 -5.02 -13.35 10.81
N SER A 81 -5.94 -13.66 9.89
CA SER A 81 -6.42 -12.72 8.87
C SER A 81 -7.60 -11.91 9.41
N TYR A 82 -7.64 -10.61 9.11
CA TYR A 82 -8.75 -9.72 9.50
C TYR A 82 -9.84 -9.62 8.42
N ALA A 83 -9.54 -10.03 7.19
CA ALA A 83 -10.47 -10.07 6.06
C ALA A 83 -10.31 -11.38 5.26
N GLY A 84 -11.26 -11.66 4.37
CA GLY A 84 -11.13 -12.77 3.42
C GLY A 84 -10.09 -12.42 2.36
N ILE A 85 -8.99 -13.20 2.30
CA ILE A 85 -7.89 -12.98 1.36
C ILE A 85 -7.87 -14.14 0.36
N CYS A 86 -7.91 -13.81 -0.93
CA CYS A 86 -7.79 -14.79 -2.01
C CYS A 86 -6.32 -15.01 -2.39
N ALA A 87 -5.87 -16.27 -2.41
CA ALA A 87 -4.54 -16.61 -2.88
C ALA A 87 -4.42 -16.35 -4.40
N LYS A 88 -3.60 -15.38 -4.81
CA LYS A 88 -3.37 -15.03 -6.22
C LYS A 88 -2.09 -14.20 -6.39
N ASP A 89 -1.47 -14.27 -7.57
CA ASP A 89 -0.39 -13.35 -7.95
C ASP A 89 -0.91 -11.90 -8.02
N CYS A 90 -0.12 -10.96 -7.53
CA CYS A 90 -0.52 -9.56 -7.44
C CYS A 90 -0.87 -8.92 -8.79
N THR A 91 -0.22 -9.34 -9.89
CA THR A 91 -0.47 -8.81 -11.24
C THR A 91 -1.76 -9.36 -11.84
N GLU A 92 -2.06 -10.64 -11.61
CA GLU A 92 -3.34 -11.23 -11.97
C GLU A 92 -4.49 -10.58 -11.18
N ALA A 93 -4.28 -10.34 -9.88
CA ALA A 93 -5.27 -9.74 -9.01
C ALA A 93 -5.71 -8.36 -9.52
N VAL A 94 -4.77 -7.44 -9.76
CA VAL A 94 -5.12 -6.08 -10.22
C VAL A 94 -5.69 -6.04 -11.63
N ALA A 95 -5.35 -7.00 -12.48
CA ALA A 95 -5.90 -7.08 -13.84
C ALA A 95 -7.41 -7.41 -13.85
N LEU A 96 -7.93 -8.04 -12.79
CA LEU A 96 -9.35 -8.37 -12.65
C LEU A 96 -10.23 -7.19 -12.23
N HIS A 97 -9.65 -6.13 -11.68
CA HIS A 97 -10.38 -5.01 -11.06
C HIS A 97 -9.98 -3.64 -11.62
N PRO A 98 -10.10 -3.39 -12.94
CA PRO A 98 -9.80 -2.09 -13.52
C PRO A 98 -10.80 -0.98 -13.10
N ASP A 99 -11.96 -1.38 -12.58
CA ASP A 99 -13.06 -0.52 -12.13
C ASP A 99 -12.91 -0.03 -10.68
N ARG A 100 -11.99 -0.63 -9.91
CA ARG A 100 -11.73 -0.30 -8.49
C ARG A 100 -10.46 0.52 -8.36
N THR A 101 -10.37 1.37 -7.34
CA THR A 101 -9.10 2.02 -6.98
C THR A 101 -8.08 0.99 -6.49
N LEU A 102 -6.86 1.03 -7.01
CA LEU A 102 -5.75 0.22 -6.50
C LEU A 102 -5.28 0.78 -5.16
N PHE A 103 -5.33 -0.02 -4.12
CA PHE A 103 -4.68 0.28 -2.84
C PHE A 103 -3.35 -0.48 -2.75
N LEU A 104 -2.24 0.26 -2.70
CA LEU A 104 -0.89 -0.28 -2.65
C LEU A 104 -0.22 0.16 -1.35
N SER A 105 -0.30 -0.66 -0.31
CA SER A 105 0.31 -0.37 0.98
C SER A 105 1.60 -1.16 1.17
N TRP A 106 2.71 -0.46 1.38
CA TRP A 106 4.02 -1.03 1.73
C TRP A 106 4.49 -2.20 0.84
N PRO A 107 4.64 -1.97 -0.48
CA PRO A 107 5.30 -2.95 -1.34
C PRO A 107 6.72 -3.25 -0.82
N PRO A 108 7.19 -4.51 -0.94
CA PRO A 108 8.51 -4.91 -0.43
C PRO A 108 9.64 -4.03 -0.97
N HIS A 109 10.59 -3.71 -0.10
CA HIS A 109 11.73 -2.85 -0.42
C HIS A 109 12.69 -3.54 -1.41
N ASP A 110 13.14 -2.81 -2.42
CA ASP A 110 14.11 -3.27 -3.43
C ASP A 110 13.65 -4.54 -4.19
N GLU A 111 12.34 -4.77 -4.25
CA GLU A 111 11.70 -5.80 -5.05
C GLU A 111 10.77 -5.19 -6.11
N ASP A 112 10.68 -5.83 -7.28
CA ASP A 112 9.93 -5.33 -8.44
C ASP A 112 8.39 -5.45 -8.32
N VAL A 113 7.90 -5.95 -7.18
CA VAL A 113 6.48 -6.22 -6.91
C VAL A 113 5.62 -4.99 -7.18
N GLY A 114 6.01 -3.83 -6.66
CA GLY A 114 5.28 -2.57 -6.87
C GLY A 114 5.24 -2.15 -8.35
N ALA A 115 6.38 -2.24 -9.04
CA ALA A 115 6.48 -1.89 -10.45
C ALA A 115 5.63 -2.83 -11.34
N ARG A 116 5.65 -4.13 -11.05
CA ARG A 116 4.82 -5.13 -11.71
C ARG A 116 3.33 -4.85 -11.54
N ILE A 117 2.90 -4.56 -10.32
CA ILE A 117 1.51 -4.22 -10.00
C ILE A 117 1.05 -2.99 -10.81
N LEU A 118 1.81 -1.89 -10.76
CA LEU A 118 1.46 -0.65 -11.47
C LEU A 118 1.38 -0.84 -12.99
N ARG A 119 2.24 -1.68 -13.57
CA ARG A 119 2.21 -2.02 -14.99
C ARG A 119 1.05 -2.91 -15.39
N ALA A 120 0.63 -3.83 -14.53
CA ALA A 120 -0.48 -4.74 -14.80
C ALA A 120 -1.82 -4.04 -14.61
N TYR A 121 -1.92 -3.12 -13.65
CA TYR A 121 -3.15 -2.41 -13.33
C TYR A 121 -3.60 -1.52 -14.49
N ARG A 122 -4.89 -1.62 -14.84
CA ARG A 122 -5.53 -0.89 -15.95
C ARG A 122 -6.50 0.19 -15.51
N GLY A 123 -6.80 0.29 -14.21
CA GLY A 123 -7.66 1.33 -13.67
C GLY A 123 -6.99 2.71 -13.63
N GLY A 124 -7.80 3.71 -13.27
CA GLY A 124 -7.44 5.13 -13.36
C GLY A 124 -6.95 5.77 -12.06
N ARG A 125 -7.06 5.08 -10.91
CA ARG A 125 -6.75 5.65 -9.60
C ARG A 125 -5.93 4.70 -8.73
N VAL A 126 -4.92 5.24 -8.05
CA VAL A 126 -4.04 4.54 -7.12
C VAL A 126 -4.00 5.29 -5.80
N ILE A 127 -4.12 4.57 -4.69
CA ILE A 127 -3.78 5.06 -3.36
C ILE A 127 -2.54 4.29 -2.93
N TYR A 128 -1.42 4.98 -2.79
CA TYR A 128 -0.16 4.41 -2.34
C TYR A 128 0.11 4.83 -0.90
N ALA A 129 0.33 3.85 -0.02
CA ALA A 129 0.70 4.09 1.37
C ALA A 129 2.12 3.55 1.61
N GLY A 130 3.11 4.44 1.64
CA GLY A 130 4.51 4.05 1.76
C GLY A 130 5.46 5.25 1.76
N ASP A 131 6.75 4.97 1.75
CA ASP A 131 7.82 5.96 1.72
C ASP A 131 8.05 6.52 0.31
N ALA A 132 8.73 7.66 0.21
CA ALA A 132 9.14 8.24 -1.06
C ALA A 132 10.30 7.45 -1.69
N ARG A 133 10.69 7.85 -2.91
CA ARG A 133 11.84 7.26 -3.61
C ARG A 133 13.11 7.33 -2.77
N GLY A 134 13.84 6.22 -2.71
CA GLY A 134 15.02 6.05 -1.85
C GLY A 134 14.69 5.70 -0.39
N GLY A 135 13.40 5.54 -0.06
CA GLY A 135 12.90 5.11 1.24
C GLY A 135 12.72 3.60 1.36
N ALA A 136 11.91 3.20 2.34
CA ALA A 136 11.77 1.80 2.77
C ALA A 136 10.77 0.94 1.97
N THR A 137 10.19 1.43 0.88
CA THR A 137 9.10 0.74 0.16
C THR A 137 9.25 0.81 -1.36
N GLY A 138 9.01 -0.33 -2.00
CA GLY A 138 9.15 -0.48 -3.45
C GLY A 138 10.59 -0.38 -3.95
N ASP A 139 10.73 -0.49 -5.27
CA ASP A 139 11.99 -0.30 -5.99
C ASP A 139 12.01 1.03 -6.75
N ASP A 140 13.19 1.40 -7.26
CA ASP A 140 13.38 2.62 -8.06
C ASP A 140 12.50 2.65 -9.32
N GLN A 141 12.05 1.49 -9.80
CA GLN A 141 11.21 1.40 -10.98
C GLN A 141 9.75 1.75 -10.67
N MET A 142 9.22 1.28 -9.55
CA MET A 142 7.89 1.64 -9.06
C MET A 142 7.77 3.16 -8.90
N HIS A 143 8.72 3.79 -8.21
CA HIS A 143 8.71 5.24 -7.97
C HIS A 143 8.77 6.02 -9.27
N ARG A 144 9.62 5.60 -10.22
CA ARG A 144 9.65 6.22 -11.56
C ARG A 144 8.30 6.12 -12.28
N ILE A 145 7.62 4.98 -12.21
CA ILE A 145 6.29 4.83 -12.82
C ILE A 145 5.30 5.81 -12.19
N LEU A 146 5.26 5.92 -10.86
CA LEU A 146 4.41 6.89 -10.16
C LEU A 146 4.74 8.33 -10.54
N GLU A 147 6.03 8.67 -10.69
CA GLU A 147 6.49 10.00 -11.08
C GLU A 147 6.17 10.36 -12.55
N THR A 148 6.16 9.39 -13.46
CA THR A 148 5.98 9.64 -14.91
C THR A 148 4.57 9.46 -15.40
N ASP A 149 3.86 8.44 -14.90
CA ASP A 149 2.61 7.96 -15.51
C ASP A 149 1.38 8.40 -14.71
N TRP A 150 1.60 9.04 -13.55
CA TRP A 150 0.54 9.41 -12.62
C TRP A 150 0.69 10.84 -12.12
N ALA A 151 -0.43 11.49 -11.85
CA ALA A 151 -0.51 12.80 -11.23
C ALA A 151 -0.99 12.67 -9.79
N THR A 152 -0.30 13.31 -8.85
CA THR A 152 -0.75 13.41 -7.46
C THR A 152 -1.97 14.32 -7.37
N ILE A 153 -3.05 13.82 -6.78
CA ILE A 153 -4.31 14.56 -6.59
C ILE A 153 -4.47 15.04 -5.15
N ASP A 154 -4.07 14.20 -4.19
CA ASP A 154 -4.17 14.50 -2.76
C ASP A 154 -3.14 13.68 -1.98
N SER A 155 -2.82 14.10 -0.76
CA SER A 155 -1.92 13.36 0.11
C SER A 155 -2.15 13.66 1.58
N ARG A 156 -1.89 12.67 2.42
CA ARG A 156 -1.96 12.80 3.87
C ARG A 156 -0.75 12.14 4.51
N GLN A 157 -0.18 12.79 5.50
CA GLN A 157 0.81 12.19 6.38
C GLN A 157 0.08 11.37 7.47
N PRO A 158 0.21 10.05 7.51
CA PRO A 158 -0.28 9.24 8.62
C PRO A 158 0.55 9.48 9.88
N VAL A 159 0.08 8.95 11.01
CA VAL A 159 0.96 8.79 12.17
C VAL A 159 2.16 7.92 11.75
N GLN A 160 3.38 8.35 12.07
CA GLN A 160 4.60 7.67 11.62
C GLN A 160 5.28 6.94 12.78
N TRP A 161 5.85 5.77 12.48
CA TRP A 161 6.86 5.19 13.35
C TRP A 161 8.10 6.10 13.36
N TRP A 162 8.81 6.14 14.49
CA TRP A 162 10.06 6.90 14.57
C TRP A 162 11.04 6.45 13.48
N GLY A 163 11.50 7.41 12.65
CA GLY A 163 12.41 7.16 11.54
C GLY A 163 11.74 6.77 10.21
N GLN A 164 10.42 6.62 10.17
CA GLN A 164 9.66 6.39 8.93
C GLN A 164 9.12 7.71 8.38
N HIS A 165 9.07 7.81 7.05
CA HIS A 165 8.59 9.00 6.34
C HIS A 165 7.40 8.68 5.44
N ASP A 166 6.55 7.73 5.87
CA ASP A 166 5.39 7.26 5.12
C ASP A 166 4.42 8.41 4.77
N TRP A 167 3.88 8.36 3.57
CA TRP A 167 2.74 9.15 3.11
C TRP A 167 1.64 8.23 2.57
N VAL A 168 0.40 8.69 2.64
CA VAL A 168 -0.72 8.12 1.88
C VAL A 168 -1.04 9.10 0.76
N THR A 169 -0.70 8.73 -0.47
CA THR A 169 -0.81 9.59 -1.65
C THR A 169 -1.82 9.03 -2.62
N VAL A 170 -2.71 9.90 -3.11
CA VAL A 170 -3.74 9.56 -4.10
C VAL A 170 -3.26 10.06 -5.46
N TYR A 171 -3.29 9.16 -6.43
CA TYR A 171 -2.84 9.39 -7.78
C TYR A 171 -3.97 9.12 -8.78
N GLU A 172 -3.99 9.92 -9.85
CA GLU A 172 -4.75 9.64 -11.06
C GLU A 172 -3.82 9.37 -12.23
N ARG A 173 -4.23 8.46 -13.11
CA ARG A 173 -3.43 8.12 -14.28
C ARG A 173 -3.38 9.30 -15.23
N ASN A 174 -2.20 9.63 -15.73
CA ASN A 174 -2.05 10.64 -16.78
C ASN A 174 -2.84 10.20 -18.01
N GLN A 175 -3.70 11.09 -18.52
CA GLN A 175 -4.33 10.87 -19.81
C GLN A 175 -3.24 10.84 -20.88
N PRO A 176 -3.34 9.94 -21.88
CA PRO A 176 -2.49 10.05 -23.06
C PRO A 176 -2.66 11.47 -23.62
N ALA A 177 -1.55 12.16 -23.92
CA ALA A 177 -1.65 13.38 -24.70
C ALA A 177 -2.41 13.03 -25.99
N GLU A 178 -3.53 13.71 -26.27
CA GLU A 178 -4.17 13.53 -27.56
C GLU A 178 -3.14 13.85 -28.65
N PRO A 179 -2.96 12.99 -29.66
CA PRO A 179 -2.07 13.31 -30.75
C PRO A 179 -2.57 14.61 -31.37
N ASN A 180 -1.75 15.66 -31.33
CA ASN A 180 -2.03 16.95 -31.94
C ASN A 180 -2.67 16.70 -33.31
N GLY A 181 -3.95 17.07 -33.45
CA GLY A 181 -4.71 16.88 -34.66
C GLY A 181 -3.94 17.43 -35.86
N SER A 182 -3.83 16.59 -36.89
CA SER A 182 -3.22 16.92 -38.18
C SER A 182 -3.99 18.00 -38.92
#